data_AF-A0ABD1ZFB1-F1
#
_entry.id   AF-A0ABD1ZFB1-F1
#
_cell.length_a   1.000
_cell.length_b   1.000
_cell.length_c   1.000
_cell.angle_alpha   90.00
_cell.angle_beta   90.00
_cell.angle_gamma   90.00
#
_symmetry.space_group_name_H-M   'P 1'
#
loop_
_entity.id
_entity.type
_entity.pdbx_description
1 polymer ?
#
loop_
_entity_poly.entity_id
_entity_poly.type
_entity_poly.pdbx_seq_one_letter_code
_entity_poly.pdbx_strand_id
1 'polypeptide(L)'
;MRAVLQRVISARVEVEGHIVSQIGPGLLVLVGLLDSDTEKDAEYICRKILNTRIFHNEETGRSWDLNVMQKGYEVLLVSQFTLYGMLKGNKLDFHVAMPPERAKTCYESFVQRVSKAYKSDAVKDGLFGAMMQVHLVNDGPVTIQLDSRKDTTAELNQSGKRSVGGRARCRAIGRDLLKLNVNQFSCRSAGALRAVPVPVCRLQTPRGQFRTEPQLRFSAPSGALGFLPCAFR
;
A
#
# COMPACT_ATOMS: atom_id res chain seq x y z
N MET A 1 2.73 17.77 -3.29
CA MET A 1 2.67 16.78 -4.38
C MET A 1 2.31 15.44 -3.77
N ARG A 2 1.42 14.69 -4.41
CA ARG A 2 1.03 13.34 -3.98
C ARG A 2 1.37 12.32 -5.04
N ALA A 3 1.70 11.11 -4.62
CA ALA A 3 1.86 9.99 -5.51
C ALA A 3 1.25 8.72 -4.92
N VAL A 4 0.62 7.90 -5.75
CA VAL A 4 0.21 6.55 -5.38
C VAL A 4 1.05 5.58 -6.20
N LEU A 5 1.89 4.82 -5.50
CA LEU A 5 2.77 3.83 -6.09
C LEU A 5 2.08 2.47 -6.03
N GLN A 6 2.05 1.79 -7.16
CA GLN A 6 1.52 0.44 -7.29
C GLN A 6 2.59 -0.46 -7.87
N ARG A 7 2.89 -1.56 -7.20
CA ARG A 7 3.81 -2.57 -7.71
C ARG A 7 3.08 -3.39 -8.76
N VAL A 8 3.65 -3.51 -9.95
CA VAL A 8 3.00 -4.15 -11.09
C VAL A 8 3.91 -5.18 -11.75
N ILE A 9 3.29 -6.26 -12.23
CA ILE A 9 3.94 -7.23 -13.15
C ILE A 9 4.02 -6.63 -14.55
N SER A 10 3.00 -5.87 -14.93
CA SER A 10 2.91 -5.14 -16.19
C SER A 10 1.87 -4.03 -16.07
N ALA A 11 2.07 -2.92 -16.77
CA ALA A 11 1.07 -1.87 -16.91
C ALA A 11 1.16 -1.21 -18.29
N ARG A 12 0.04 -0.69 -18.79
CA ARG A 12 -0.01 0.06 -20.05
C ARG A 12 -1.08 1.13 -20.03
N VAL A 13 -0.90 2.14 -20.87
CA VAL A 13 -1.83 3.24 -21.09
C VAL A 13 -2.32 3.17 -22.52
N GLU A 14 -3.64 3.17 -22.68
CA GLU A 14 -4.31 3.25 -23.96
C GLU A 14 -5.07 4.58 -24.09
N VAL A 15 -5.01 5.20 -25.26
CA VAL A 15 -5.79 6.38 -25.63
C VAL A 15 -6.47 6.06 -26.95
N GLU A 16 -7.80 6.20 -27.00
CA GLU A 16 -8.60 5.89 -28.20
C GLU A 16 -8.36 4.47 -28.76
N GLY A 17 -8.06 3.51 -27.88
CA GLY A 17 -7.78 2.11 -28.26
C GLY A 17 -6.35 1.85 -28.74
N HIS A 18 -5.47 2.85 -28.73
CA HIS A 18 -4.07 2.71 -29.10
C HIS A 18 -3.16 2.73 -27.86
N ILE A 19 -2.23 1.78 -27.79
CA ILE A 19 -1.23 1.74 -26.71
C ILE A 19 -0.24 2.89 -26.92
N VAL A 20 -0.29 3.86 -26.02
CA VAL A 20 0.66 4.99 -26.00
C VAL A 20 1.95 4.59 -25.30
N SER A 21 1.83 3.78 -24.25
CA SER A 21 2.92 3.48 -23.34
C SER A 21 2.68 2.16 -22.62
N GLN A 22 3.75 1.40 -22.40
CA GLN A 22 3.70 0.12 -21.73
C GLN A 22 5.00 -0.13 -20.96
N ILE A 23 4.86 -0.77 -19.81
CA ILE A 23 5.95 -1.29 -18.99
C ILE A 23 5.72 -2.76 -18.65
N GLY A 24 6.82 -3.47 -18.48
CA GLY A 24 6.88 -4.78 -17.83
C GLY A 24 6.88 -4.67 -16.31
N PRO A 25 7.67 -5.50 -15.59
CA PRO A 25 7.73 -5.47 -14.14
C PRO A 25 8.25 -4.12 -13.62
N GLY A 26 7.58 -3.59 -12.60
CA GLY A 26 8.01 -2.34 -11.97
C GLY A 26 6.93 -1.59 -11.23
N LEU A 27 6.79 -0.30 -11.53
CA LEU A 27 5.94 0.64 -10.80
C LEU A 27 4.99 1.37 -11.73
N LEU A 28 3.69 1.33 -11.42
CA LEU A 28 2.73 2.33 -11.88
C LEU A 28 2.61 3.41 -10.81
N VAL A 29 2.78 4.67 -11.20
CA VAL A 29 2.70 5.81 -10.29
C VAL A 29 1.66 6.81 -10.77
N LEU A 30 0.60 6.97 -9.98
CA LEU A 30 -0.37 8.04 -10.17
C LEU A 30 0.14 9.30 -9.47
N VAL A 31 0.34 10.38 -10.20
CA VAL A 31 0.95 11.63 -9.70
C VAL A 31 -0.08 12.73 -9.63
N GLY A 32 -0.32 13.25 -8.43
CA GLY A 32 -1.20 14.39 -8.18
C GLY A 32 -0.38 15.65 -7.90
N LEU A 33 -0.76 16.74 -8.57
CA LEU A 33 -0.15 18.07 -8.40
C LEU A 33 -1.12 19.03 -7.71
N LEU A 34 -0.62 19.75 -6.71
CA LEU A 34 -1.34 20.79 -5.98
C LEU A 34 -0.86 22.17 -6.41
N ASP A 35 -1.74 23.17 -6.41
CA ASP A 35 -1.39 24.52 -6.89
C ASP A 35 -0.19 25.18 -6.17
N SER A 36 -0.02 24.85 -4.89
CA SER A 36 1.08 25.34 -4.05
C SER A 36 2.29 24.41 -4.01
N ASP A 37 2.37 23.42 -4.91
CA ASP A 37 3.54 22.56 -5.02
C ASP A 37 4.75 23.32 -5.57
N THR A 38 5.90 23.04 -4.97
CA THR A 38 7.18 23.62 -5.31
C THR A 38 8.11 22.59 -5.94
N GLU A 39 9.23 23.04 -6.49
CA GLU A 39 10.25 22.14 -7.02
C GLU A 39 10.82 21.19 -5.95
N LYS A 40 10.87 21.62 -4.68
CA LYS A 40 11.30 20.76 -3.56
C LYS A 40 10.35 19.59 -3.34
N ASP A 41 9.05 19.80 -3.54
CA ASP A 41 8.04 18.74 -3.46
C ASP A 41 8.25 17.69 -4.55
N ALA A 42 8.52 18.16 -5.78
CA ALA A 42 8.83 17.30 -6.91
C ALA A 42 10.11 16.47 -6.68
N GLU A 43 11.17 17.10 -6.17
CA GLU A 43 12.42 16.43 -5.84
C GLU A 43 12.24 15.37 -4.73
N TYR A 44 11.46 15.70 -3.69
CA TYR A 44 11.13 14.77 -2.62
C TYR A 44 10.41 13.53 -3.14
N ILE A 45 9.33 13.73 -3.92
CA ILE A 45 8.54 12.61 -4.45
C ILE A 45 9.35 11.78 -5.44
N CYS A 46 10.12 12.40 -6.34
CA CYS A 46 11.03 11.71 -7.26
C CYS A 46 11.98 10.77 -6.50
N ARG A 47 12.67 11.29 -5.49
CA ARG A 47 13.59 10.52 -4.66
C ARG A 47 12.88 9.38 -3.92
N LYS A 48 11.67 9.62 -3.39
CA LYS A 48 10.89 8.59 -2.71
C LYS A 48 10.46 7.49 -3.67
N ILE A 49 9.96 7.81 -4.86
CA ILE A 49 9.57 6.80 -5.87
C ILE A 49 10.73 5.85 -6.16
N LEU A 50 11.90 6.40 -6.46
CA LEU A 50 13.05 5.61 -6.89
C LEU A 50 13.69 4.80 -5.75
N ASN A 51 13.65 5.30 -4.51
CA ASN A 51 14.33 4.67 -3.39
C ASN A 51 13.43 3.84 -2.46
N THR A 52 12.11 3.86 -2.65
CA THR A 52 11.21 3.04 -1.81
C THR A 52 11.49 1.56 -2.07
N ARG A 53 11.79 0.83 -0.99
CA ARG A 53 12.08 -0.60 -1.03
C ARG A 53 10.78 -1.39 -0.95
N ILE A 54 10.31 -1.86 -2.10
CA ILE A 54 9.01 -2.56 -2.22
C ILE A 54 9.15 -3.97 -2.83
N PHE A 55 10.32 -4.28 -3.37
CA PHE A 55 10.59 -5.53 -4.05
C PHE A 55 11.27 -6.52 -3.10
N HIS A 56 10.96 -7.80 -3.32
CA HIS A 56 11.60 -8.90 -2.61
C HIS A 56 13.00 -9.12 -3.15
N ASN A 57 13.92 -9.47 -2.26
CA ASN A 57 15.28 -9.87 -2.59
C ASN A 57 15.35 -11.39 -2.64
N GLU A 58 15.36 -11.94 -3.85
CA GLU A 58 15.41 -13.40 -4.09
C GLU A 58 16.73 -14.01 -3.58
N GLU A 59 17.84 -13.27 -3.59
CA GLU A 59 19.15 -13.77 -3.14
C GLU A 59 19.22 -13.89 -1.62
N THR A 60 18.64 -12.93 -0.89
CA THR A 60 18.68 -12.92 0.59
C THR A 60 17.41 -13.46 1.25
N GLY A 61 16.35 -13.69 0.48
CA GLY A 61 15.02 -14.06 0.97
C GLY A 61 14.30 -12.96 1.74
N ARG A 62 14.80 -11.71 1.73
CA ARG A 62 14.21 -10.59 2.48
C ARG A 62 13.13 -9.89 1.67
N SER A 63 11.95 -9.76 2.27
CA SER A 63 10.88 -8.89 1.76
C SER A 63 11.18 -7.42 2.08
N TRP A 64 10.72 -6.51 1.21
CA TRP A 64 10.84 -5.04 1.38
C TRP A 64 12.28 -4.53 1.40
N ASP A 65 13.15 -5.10 0.56
CA ASP A 65 14.60 -4.84 0.62
C ASP A 65 15.13 -4.10 -0.60
N LEU A 66 14.54 -4.34 -1.77
CA LEU A 66 15.00 -3.75 -3.04
C LEU A 66 14.05 -2.67 -3.55
N ASN A 67 14.62 -1.64 -4.16
CA ASN A 67 13.90 -0.59 -4.88
C ASN A 67 13.85 -0.88 -6.39
N VAL A 68 13.10 -0.05 -7.13
CA VAL A 68 12.89 -0.22 -8.58
C VAL A 68 14.20 -0.18 -9.36
N MET A 69 15.13 0.69 -8.93
CA MET A 69 16.42 0.85 -9.60
C MET A 69 17.30 -0.38 -9.46
N GLN A 70 17.33 -0.99 -8.27
CA GLN A 70 18.10 -2.18 -7.97
C GLN A 70 17.62 -3.42 -8.73
N LYS A 71 16.31 -3.54 -8.99
CA LYS A 71 15.75 -4.62 -9.83
C LYS A 71 15.90 -4.35 -11.33
N GLY A 72 16.30 -3.15 -11.74
CA GLY A 72 16.35 -2.78 -13.16
C GLY A 72 14.96 -2.71 -13.81
N TYR A 73 13.93 -2.40 -13.00
CA TYR A 73 12.53 -2.41 -13.41
C TYR A 73 12.07 -1.05 -13.93
N GLU A 74 10.90 -1.03 -14.57
CA GLU A 74 10.39 0.16 -15.24
C GLU A 74 9.43 0.98 -14.35
N VAL A 75 9.24 2.25 -14.70
CA VAL A 75 8.33 3.17 -14.00
C VAL A 75 7.42 3.82 -15.03
N LEU A 76 6.11 3.65 -14.86
CA LEU A 76 5.06 4.31 -15.64
C LEU A 76 4.44 5.43 -14.80
N LEU A 77 4.63 6.67 -15.22
CA LEU A 77 4.06 7.86 -14.59
C LEU A 77 2.76 8.24 -15.29
N VAL A 78 1.68 8.44 -14.52
CA VAL A 78 0.39 8.89 -15.03
C VAL A 78 -0.10 10.07 -14.18
N SER A 79 -0.44 11.18 -14.83
CA SER A 79 -1.02 12.35 -14.16
C SER A 79 -2.43 12.05 -13.63
N GLN A 80 -2.65 12.26 -12.33
CA GLN A 80 -3.92 11.98 -11.65
C GLN A 80 -4.29 13.10 -10.68
N PHE A 81 -4.97 14.13 -11.18
CA PHE A 81 -5.41 15.27 -10.35
C PHE A 81 -6.45 14.88 -9.28
N THR A 82 -7.19 13.79 -9.48
CA THR A 82 -8.24 13.33 -8.55
C THR A 82 -7.68 12.84 -7.21
N LEU A 83 -6.36 12.64 -7.08
CA LEU A 83 -5.70 12.41 -5.77
C LEU A 83 -5.87 13.57 -4.80
N TYR A 84 -6.26 14.74 -5.30
CA TYR A 84 -6.63 15.92 -4.55
C TYR A 84 -8.15 16.17 -4.51
N GLY A 85 -8.95 15.15 -4.85
CA GLY A 85 -10.39 15.18 -4.69
C GLY A 85 -10.79 15.24 -3.22
N MET A 86 -11.64 16.21 -2.89
CA MET A 86 -12.34 16.32 -1.62
C MET A 86 -13.81 16.01 -1.82
N LEU A 87 -14.44 15.46 -0.79
CA LEU A 87 -15.86 15.15 -0.79
C LEU A 87 -16.62 16.24 -0.02
N LYS A 88 -17.45 17.00 -0.74
CA LYS A 88 -18.46 17.90 -0.16
C LYS A 88 -19.79 17.15 -0.19
N GLY A 89 -20.09 16.41 0.88
CA GLY A 89 -21.11 15.38 0.85
C GLY A 89 -20.66 14.22 -0.05
N ASN A 90 -21.43 13.91 -1.09
CA ASN A 90 -21.07 12.90 -2.11
C ASN A 90 -20.49 13.51 -3.40
N LYS A 91 -20.40 14.84 -3.49
CA LYS A 91 -19.88 15.53 -4.68
C LYS A 91 -18.36 15.68 -4.56
N LEU A 92 -17.66 15.30 -5.62
CA LEU A 92 -16.23 15.51 -5.76
C LEU A 92 -15.93 16.99 -6.04
N ASP A 93 -14.94 17.51 -5.33
CA ASP A 93 -14.42 18.87 -5.47
C ASP A 93 -12.90 18.83 -5.60
N PHE A 94 -12.36 19.51 -6.60
CA PHE A 94 -10.95 19.49 -6.96
C PHE A 94 -10.30 20.89 -6.91
N HIS A 95 -10.92 21.87 -6.24
CA HIS A 95 -10.44 23.26 -6.23
C HIS A 95 -9.00 23.46 -5.73
N VAL A 96 -8.43 22.48 -5.02
CA VAL A 96 -7.05 22.55 -4.52
C VAL A 96 -6.01 22.00 -5.51
N ALA A 97 -6.46 21.21 -6.50
CA ALA A 97 -5.58 20.67 -7.52
C ALA A 97 -5.00 21.78 -8.40
N MET A 98 -3.79 21.57 -8.92
CA MET A 98 -3.14 22.54 -9.80
C MET A 98 -3.96 22.71 -11.11
N PRO A 99 -4.16 23.95 -11.61
CA PRO A 99 -4.83 24.19 -12.89
C PRO A 99 -4.14 23.48 -14.06
N PRO A 100 -4.88 22.99 -15.09
CA PRO A 100 -4.33 22.15 -16.16
C PRO A 100 -3.11 22.72 -16.89
N GLU A 101 -3.11 24.02 -17.18
CA GLU A 101 -2.04 24.72 -17.91
C GLU A 101 -0.71 24.68 -17.13
N ARG A 102 -0.75 25.00 -15.84
CA ARG A 102 0.42 24.93 -14.96
C ARG A 102 0.79 23.49 -14.63
N ALA A 103 -0.21 22.62 -14.46
CA ALA A 103 -0.03 21.22 -14.16
C ALA A 103 0.72 20.48 -15.27
N LYS A 104 0.44 20.79 -16.54
CA LYS A 104 1.15 20.19 -17.69
C LYS A 104 2.65 20.45 -17.61
N THR A 105 3.06 21.71 -17.50
CA THR A 105 4.48 22.09 -17.42
C THR A 105 5.17 21.50 -16.19
N CYS A 106 4.48 21.51 -15.04
CA CYS A 106 5.00 20.93 -13.80
C CYS A 106 5.17 19.40 -13.92
N TYR A 107 4.20 18.72 -14.53
CA TYR A 107 4.22 17.28 -14.76
C TYR A 107 5.32 16.88 -15.74
N GLU A 108 5.46 17.56 -16.87
CA GLU A 108 6.54 17.30 -17.85
C GLU A 108 7.93 17.49 -17.20
N SER A 109 8.12 18.56 -16.42
CA SER A 109 9.34 18.76 -15.64
C SER A 109 9.56 17.63 -14.63
N PHE A 110 8.51 17.13 -13.98
CA PHE A 110 8.58 16.02 -13.05
C PHE A 110 9.00 14.72 -13.73
N VAL A 111 8.40 14.37 -14.87
CA VAL A 111 8.78 13.19 -15.67
C VAL A 111 10.26 13.26 -16.05
N GLN A 112 10.71 14.40 -16.61
CA GLN A 112 12.12 14.59 -16.96
C GLN A 112 13.07 14.43 -15.77
N ARG A 113 12.65 14.88 -14.59
CA ARG A 113 13.44 14.74 -13.35
C ARG A 113 13.59 13.28 -12.94
N VAL A 114 12.52 12.50 -13.01
CA VAL A 114 12.57 11.06 -12.72
C VAL A 114 13.44 10.34 -13.76
N SER A 115 13.28 10.65 -15.05
CA SER A 115 14.12 10.08 -16.13
C SER A 115 15.60 10.39 -15.95
N LYS A 116 15.97 11.61 -15.55
CA LYS A 116 17.36 12.01 -15.26
C LYS A 116 17.94 11.33 -14.03
N ALA A 117 17.11 11.09 -13.01
CA ALA A 117 17.55 10.47 -11.76
C ALA A 117 17.68 8.95 -11.82
N TYR A 118 17.11 8.30 -12.84
CA TYR A 118 17.15 6.85 -13.01
C TYR A 118 17.76 6.41 -14.35
N LYS A 119 16.93 6.08 -15.33
CA LYS A 119 17.31 5.81 -16.71
C LYS A 119 16.17 6.26 -17.61
N SER A 120 16.50 6.95 -18.70
CA SER A 120 15.49 7.54 -19.59
C SER A 120 14.63 6.52 -20.31
N ASP A 121 15.18 5.34 -20.59
CA ASP A 121 14.50 4.23 -21.27
C ASP A 121 13.51 3.50 -20.36
N ALA A 122 13.82 3.39 -19.06
CA ALA A 122 13.01 2.70 -18.07
C ALA A 122 11.84 3.54 -17.52
N VAL A 123 11.83 4.85 -17.77
CA VAL A 123 10.74 5.75 -17.34
C VAL A 123 9.83 6.02 -18.52
N LYS A 124 8.56 5.65 -18.38
CA LYS A 124 7.50 5.89 -19.35
C LYS A 124 6.48 6.86 -18.78
N ASP A 125 5.82 7.60 -19.65
CA ASP A 125 4.72 8.49 -19.30
C ASP A 125 3.40 8.06 -19.96
N GLY A 126 2.30 8.58 -19.43
CA GLY A 126 1.02 8.64 -20.13
C GLY A 126 0.86 9.96 -20.90
N LEU A 127 -0.28 10.09 -21.59
CA LEU A 127 -0.60 11.31 -22.34
C LEU A 127 -1.36 12.31 -21.44
N PHE A 128 -0.70 13.39 -21.05
CA PHE A 128 -1.29 14.40 -20.15
C PHE A 128 -2.57 15.01 -20.75
N GLY A 129 -3.64 15.07 -19.96
CA GLY A 129 -4.92 15.69 -20.34
C GLY A 129 -5.79 14.84 -21.27
N ALA A 130 -5.34 13.67 -21.71
CA ALA A 130 -6.15 12.74 -22.48
C ALA A 130 -6.98 11.82 -21.57
N MET A 131 -8.11 11.34 -22.09
CA MET A 131 -8.88 10.28 -21.44
C MET A 131 -8.16 8.94 -21.66
N MET A 132 -7.48 8.47 -20.62
CA MET A 132 -6.63 7.28 -20.66
C MET A 132 -7.35 6.08 -20.08
N GLN A 133 -7.16 4.91 -20.69
CA GLN A 133 -7.41 3.62 -20.08
C GLN A 133 -6.09 3.08 -19.54
N VAL A 134 -5.99 2.99 -18.21
CA VAL A 134 -4.79 2.49 -17.53
C VAL A 134 -5.02 1.03 -17.15
N HIS A 135 -4.31 0.13 -17.83
CA HIS A 135 -4.32 -1.29 -17.53
C HIS A 135 -3.15 -1.61 -16.61
N LEU A 136 -3.40 -2.34 -15.53
CA LEU A 136 -2.35 -2.80 -14.65
C LEU A 136 -2.64 -4.21 -14.11
N VAL A 137 -1.57 -4.97 -13.92
CA VAL A 137 -1.58 -6.23 -13.19
C VAL A 137 -0.79 -6.01 -11.91
N ASN A 138 -1.51 -5.77 -10.81
CA ASN A 138 -0.88 -5.56 -9.51
C ASN A 138 -0.15 -6.82 -9.04
N ASP A 139 1.08 -6.64 -8.58
CA ASP A 139 1.89 -7.65 -7.93
C ASP A 139 1.80 -7.50 -6.40
N GLY A 140 1.03 -8.37 -5.74
CA GLY A 140 0.88 -8.39 -4.28
C GLY A 140 -0.57 -8.54 -3.81
N PRO A 141 -1.45 -7.54 -3.99
CA PRO A 141 -1.18 -6.18 -4.47
C PRO A 141 -0.48 -5.30 -3.41
N VAL A 142 0.51 -4.53 -3.83
CA VAL A 142 1.19 -3.53 -2.99
C VAL A 142 0.84 -2.13 -3.47
N THR A 143 0.35 -1.29 -2.58
CA THR A 143 0.01 0.12 -2.88
C THR A 143 0.50 1.04 -1.76
N ILE A 144 1.24 2.09 -2.11
CA ILE A 144 1.84 3.03 -1.17
C ILE A 144 1.43 4.44 -1.56
N GLN A 145 0.99 5.22 -0.57
CA GLN A 145 0.67 6.64 -0.76
C GLN A 145 1.84 7.48 -0.25
N LEU A 146 2.29 8.42 -1.08
CA LEU A 146 3.29 9.42 -0.75
C LEU A 146 2.66 10.81 -0.80
N ASP A 147 2.98 11.64 0.18
CA ASP A 147 2.58 13.04 0.22
C ASP A 147 3.79 13.86 0.67
N SER A 148 4.25 14.80 -0.17
CA SER A 148 5.42 15.62 0.12
C SER A 148 5.24 16.53 1.34
N ARG A 149 3.99 16.77 1.75
CA ARG A 149 3.65 17.63 2.89
C ARG A 149 3.47 16.86 4.19
N LYS A 150 3.35 15.53 4.12
CA LYS A 150 3.24 14.66 5.30
C LYS A 150 4.57 13.97 5.49
N ASP A 151 5.45 14.59 6.27
CA ASP A 151 6.63 13.88 6.76
C ASP A 151 6.17 12.80 7.76
N THR A 152 6.10 11.56 7.26
CA THR A 152 5.61 10.38 8.00
C THR A 152 6.40 10.15 9.31
N THR A 153 7.65 10.61 9.38
CA THR A 153 8.50 10.53 10.56
C THR A 153 8.15 11.56 11.65
N ALA A 154 7.57 12.71 11.27
CA ALA A 154 7.24 13.77 12.21
C ALA A 154 5.93 13.48 12.96
N GLU A 155 4.94 12.88 12.30
CA GLU A 155 3.63 12.58 12.90
C GLU A 155 3.71 11.47 13.97
N LEU A 156 4.50 10.41 13.74
CA LEU A 156 4.70 9.33 14.72
C LEU A 156 5.40 9.81 16.00
N ASN A 157 6.35 10.74 15.86
CA ASN A 157 7.05 11.36 16.99
C ASN A 157 6.17 12.35 17.79
N GLN A 158 5.11 12.89 17.17
CA GLN A 158 4.14 13.74 17.86
C GLN A 158 3.07 12.92 18.59
N SER A 159 2.65 11.77 18.04
CA SER A 159 1.73 10.84 18.73
C SER A 159 2.39 10.13 19.92
N GLY A 160 3.70 9.87 19.87
CA GLY A 160 4.45 9.29 21.00
C GLY A 160 4.67 10.22 22.20
N LYS A 161 4.51 11.55 22.02
CA LYS A 161 4.65 12.55 23.10
C LYS A 161 3.35 12.91 23.81
N ARG A 162 2.17 12.46 23.33
CA ARG A 162 0.86 12.81 23.92
C ARG A 162 0.31 11.80 24.93
N SER A 163 1.06 10.75 25.29
CA SER A 163 0.55 9.64 26.11
C SER A 163 1.30 9.40 27.45
N VAL A 164 2.00 10.38 28.01
CA VAL A 164 2.47 10.31 29.41
C VAL A 164 2.18 11.63 30.13
N GLY A 165 0.98 11.76 30.68
CA GLY A 165 0.63 12.97 31.44
C GLY A 165 -0.83 13.15 31.85
N GLY A 166 -1.64 12.08 31.84
CA GLY A 166 -3.01 12.14 32.35
C GLY A 166 -3.11 11.48 33.73
N ARG A 167 -2.84 12.19 34.82
CA ARG A 167 -3.37 11.78 36.13
C ARG A 167 -4.89 11.90 36.05
N ALA A 168 -5.56 10.78 35.81
CA ALA A 168 -6.99 10.68 36.02
C ALA A 168 -7.27 11.00 37.50
N ARG A 169 -7.80 12.20 37.77
CA ARG A 169 -8.42 12.52 39.05
C ARG A 169 -9.77 11.80 39.07
N CYS A 170 -9.80 10.60 39.63
CA CYS A 170 -11.07 10.01 40.07
C CYS A 170 -11.68 10.95 41.12
N ARG A 171 -12.79 11.60 40.78
CA ARG A 171 -13.67 12.21 41.77
C ARG A 171 -14.34 11.07 42.54
N ALA A 172 -13.95 10.90 43.80
CA ALA A 172 -14.63 10.01 44.71
C ALA A 172 -16.03 10.59 44.99
N ILE A 173 -17.07 9.90 44.52
CA ILE A 173 -18.40 9.99 45.11
C ILE A 173 -18.38 8.98 46.26
N GLY A 174 -18.59 9.48 47.47
CA GLY A 174 -18.43 8.68 48.69
C GLY A 174 -19.46 7.56 48.83
N ARG A 175 -19.05 6.41 49.34
CA ARG A 175 -19.35 5.92 50.70
C ARG A 175 -18.77 4.51 50.87
N ASP A 176 -18.42 4.23 52.12
CA ASP A 176 -18.25 2.92 52.74
C ASP A 176 -16.96 2.13 52.46
N LEU A 177 -16.02 2.42 53.36
CA LEU A 177 -15.06 1.51 54.01
C LEU A 177 -15.32 0.01 53.79
N LEU A 178 -14.46 -0.61 52.99
CA LEU A 178 -14.03 -1.99 53.22
C LEU A 178 -12.50 -2.04 53.05
N LYS A 179 -11.83 -2.27 54.18
CA LYS A 179 -10.39 -2.48 54.30
C LYS A 179 -10.02 -3.76 53.54
N LEU A 180 -9.15 -3.67 52.53
CA LEU A 180 -8.36 -4.83 52.11
C LEU A 180 -6.90 -4.41 51.93
N ASN A 181 -6.08 -5.20 52.60
CA ASN A 181 -4.68 -5.02 52.91
C ASN A 181 -3.84 -5.33 51.65
N VAL A 182 -3.11 -4.35 51.13
CA VAL A 182 -2.14 -4.57 50.05
C VAL A 182 -0.80 -4.86 50.70
N ASN A 183 -0.51 -6.15 50.88
CA ASN A 183 0.84 -6.60 51.21
C ASN A 183 1.33 -7.48 50.07
N GLN A 184 2.44 -7.03 49.47
CA GLN A 184 3.43 -7.81 48.74
C GLN A 184 2.93 -8.71 47.62
N PHE A 185 3.27 -8.42 46.37
CA PHE A 185 3.97 -9.43 45.57
C PHE A 185 4.92 -8.79 44.55
N SER A 186 6.17 -9.17 44.74
CA SER A 186 7.36 -8.86 43.97
C SER A 186 7.28 -9.47 42.57
N CYS A 187 7.75 -8.71 41.59
CA CYS A 187 7.90 -9.11 40.20
C CYS A 187 9.10 -10.08 40.10
N ARG A 188 8.84 -11.34 39.75
CA ARG A 188 9.87 -12.26 39.24
C ARG A 188 9.41 -12.93 37.96
N SER A 189 10.30 -12.79 36.98
CA SER A 189 10.42 -13.49 35.71
C SER A 189 10.09 -14.98 35.74
N ALA A 190 9.35 -15.45 34.74
CA ALA A 190 9.66 -16.68 33.98
C ALA A 190 8.65 -16.83 32.83
N GLY A 191 9.14 -17.26 31.68
CA GLY A 191 8.35 -17.43 30.47
C GLY A 191 7.27 -18.50 30.57
N ALA A 192 6.22 -18.32 29.78
CA ALA A 192 5.41 -19.40 29.25
C ALA A 192 4.62 -18.84 28.05
N LEU A 193 4.85 -19.44 26.89
CA LEU A 193 3.93 -19.37 25.76
C LEU A 193 2.51 -19.65 26.24
N ARG A 194 1.60 -18.69 26.10
CA ARG A 194 0.16 -18.92 26.20
C ARG A 194 -0.49 -18.61 24.87
N ALA A 195 -1.05 -19.65 24.28
CA ALA A 195 -1.93 -19.56 23.13
C ALA A 195 -3.12 -18.65 23.47
N VAL A 196 -3.35 -17.66 22.62
CA VAL A 196 -4.55 -16.82 22.65
C VAL A 196 -5.69 -17.66 22.04
N PRO A 197 -6.81 -17.88 22.75
CA PRO A 197 -7.97 -18.53 22.14
C PRO A 197 -8.61 -17.58 21.12
N VAL A 198 -8.60 -17.99 19.86
CA VAL A 198 -9.40 -17.36 18.80
C VAL A 198 -10.86 -17.76 19.02
N PRO A 199 -11.82 -16.83 19.09
CA PRO A 199 -13.23 -17.18 19.20
C PRO A 199 -13.69 -17.85 17.89
N VAL A 200 -13.96 -19.15 17.96
CA VAL A 200 -14.61 -19.89 16.87
C VAL A 200 -16.09 -19.50 16.87
N CYS A 201 -16.50 -18.76 15.85
CA CYS A 201 -17.90 -18.45 15.58
C CYS A 201 -18.62 -19.76 15.18
N ARG A 202 -19.36 -20.38 16.12
CA ARG A 202 -20.22 -21.53 15.83
C ARG A 202 -21.61 -21.04 15.46
N LEU A 203 -21.94 -21.15 14.17
CA LEU A 203 -23.31 -21.08 13.68
C LEU A 203 -24.07 -22.32 14.17
N GLN A 204 -25.11 -22.12 14.97
CA GLN A 204 -26.07 -23.16 15.34
C GLN A 204 -27.02 -23.41 14.16
N THR A 205 -27.00 -24.63 13.62
CA THR A 205 -28.07 -25.11 12.75
C THR A 205 -29.10 -25.91 13.57
N PRO A 206 -30.41 -25.73 13.31
CA PRO A 206 -31.46 -26.39 14.07
C PRO A 206 -31.68 -27.79 13.50
N ARG A 207 -30.85 -28.75 13.89
CA ARG A 207 -31.09 -30.21 13.87
C ARG A 207 -29.81 -30.89 14.33
N GLY A 208 -29.76 -31.17 15.63
CA GLY A 208 -28.64 -31.87 16.24
C GLY A 208 -28.44 -33.24 15.60
N GLN A 209 -27.28 -33.45 14.98
CA GLN A 209 -26.69 -34.77 14.75
C GLN A 209 -25.17 -34.58 14.68
N PHE A 210 -24.48 -35.11 15.70
CA PHE A 210 -23.03 -35.30 15.71
C PHE A 210 -22.71 -36.61 14.99
N ARG A 211 -21.75 -36.59 14.06
CA ARG A 211 -20.98 -37.77 13.65
C ARG A 211 -19.50 -37.45 13.78
N THR A 212 -18.84 -38.20 14.66
CA THR A 212 -17.39 -38.37 14.72
C THR A 212 -17.01 -39.59 13.89
N GLU A 213 -15.95 -39.52 13.10
CA GLU A 213 -14.94 -40.59 12.93
C GLU A 213 -13.76 -40.13 12.03
N PRO A 214 -12.59 -40.80 12.06
CA PRO A 214 -11.29 -40.14 12.12
C PRO A 214 -10.40 -40.25 10.86
N GLN A 215 -9.37 -39.40 10.86
CA GLN A 215 -8.01 -39.47 10.25
C GLN A 215 -7.71 -40.54 9.19
N LEU A 216 -7.08 -40.12 8.07
CA LEU A 216 -5.75 -40.59 7.66
C LEU A 216 -5.18 -39.79 6.46
N ARG A 217 -3.90 -39.41 6.59
CA ARG A 217 -3.03 -38.85 5.53
C ARG A 217 -2.65 -39.94 4.53
N PHE A 218 -2.35 -39.57 3.28
CA PHE A 218 -1.15 -40.04 2.56
C PHE A 218 -0.74 -39.06 1.44
N SER A 219 0.56 -39.00 1.23
CA SER A 219 1.36 -38.16 0.32
C SER A 219 1.39 -38.67 -1.14
N ALA A 220 1.67 -37.75 -2.08
CA ALA A 220 1.90 -37.96 -3.53
C ALA A 220 3.13 -38.85 -3.84
N PRO A 221 3.43 -39.31 -5.10
CA PRO A 221 3.78 -38.43 -6.25
C PRO A 221 3.49 -38.94 -7.70
N SER A 222 3.65 -38.01 -8.66
CA SER A 222 4.17 -38.11 -10.05
C SER A 222 3.75 -39.21 -11.04
N GLY A 223 3.45 -38.78 -12.29
CA GLY A 223 3.86 -39.52 -13.49
C GLY A 223 2.87 -39.59 -14.67
N ALA A 224 3.06 -38.66 -15.63
CA ALA A 224 3.06 -38.81 -17.09
C ALA A 224 1.97 -39.60 -17.88
N LEU A 225 1.77 -39.13 -19.13
CA LEU A 225 1.06 -39.71 -20.30
C LEU A 225 -0.44 -39.35 -20.34
N GLY A 226 -1.05 -38.84 -21.42
CA GLY A 226 -0.63 -38.58 -22.79
C GLY A 226 -1.78 -37.90 -23.57
N PHE A 227 -1.49 -37.49 -24.81
CA PHE A 227 -2.32 -36.78 -25.78
C PHE A 227 -3.64 -37.46 -26.18
N LEU A 228 -4.73 -36.67 -26.39
CA LEU A 228 -5.42 -36.40 -27.68
C LEU A 228 -6.82 -35.76 -27.45
N PRO A 229 -7.33 -34.94 -28.40
CA PRO A 229 -8.60 -34.24 -28.28
C PRO A 229 -9.77 -35.08 -28.83
N CYS A 230 -10.96 -34.93 -28.24
CA CYS A 230 -12.22 -35.33 -28.88
C CYS A 230 -13.02 -34.09 -29.25
N ALA A 231 -13.09 -33.84 -30.55
CA ALA A 231 -14.12 -33.03 -31.18
C ALA A 231 -15.33 -33.92 -31.47
N PHE A 232 -16.53 -33.46 -31.11
CA PHE A 232 -17.86 -33.82 -31.62
C PHE A 232 -18.82 -32.88 -30.86
N ARG A 233 -19.86 -32.25 -31.40
CA ARG A 233 -20.38 -31.97 -32.74
C ARG A 233 -21.51 -30.97 -32.51
#